data_AF-A0A1S7UM35-F1
#
_entry.id   AF-A0A1S7UM35-F1
#
_cell.length_a   1.000
_cell.length_b   1.000
_cell.length_c   1.000
_cell.angle_alpha   90.00
_cell.angle_beta   90.00
_cell.angle_gamma   90.00
#
_symmetry.space_group_name_H-M   'P 1'
#
loop_
_entity.id
_entity.type
_entity.pdbx_description
1 polymer ?
#
loop_
_entity_poly.entity_id
_entity_poly.type
_entity_poly.pdbx_seq_one_letter_code
_entity_poly.pdbx_strand_id
1 'polypeptide(L)'
;MHITAPSLIAGVLAIAAAGASAIPARPAGGSRARDQPPPPKARHTHRNVELGPRPEYLVRDMDEGWLKDRLTSCLDDVNAKCTTPFRPATTADGGGGGGGGGRPATALCCTSDITLAEFKTLCGKMDGFNASAATAADYLGGTPAWRTDLYATCGTLLSHREFIAAVEARGGGAVQFTTELKAPRVPMPFQGDYTTERYEQQVVDEYVAAGVHPSRVWLQSFAFADVAYWLARAPDFGRQAVLLDQSGDAPGSSIAAAAANLSFYRDAGVRIVAPPLQYLVAVDGDGEYVPSEYAKTARRLGLGIITWSLERSGPLARVAANGDYYYSTVLNATRRDGDMYRLVDVLARKVGVLGIFSDWSATVTFYANCFGLS
;
A
#
# COMPACT_ATOMS: atom_id res chain seq x y z
N MET A 1 29.57 27.33 43.50
CA MET A 1 28.96 26.89 44.77
C MET A 1 28.62 25.42 44.62
N HIS A 2 29.24 24.61 45.46
CA HIS A 2 29.41 23.16 45.37
C HIS A 2 28.20 22.39 45.95
N ILE A 3 28.02 21.11 45.53
CA ILE A 3 27.61 19.95 46.36
C ILE A 3 26.08 19.91 46.67
N THR A 4 25.27 18.84 46.57
CA THR A 4 25.44 17.37 46.59
C THR A 4 24.11 16.66 46.23
N ALA A 5 24.18 15.47 45.63
CA ALA A 5 23.37 14.30 46.05
C ALA A 5 24.21 13.51 47.09
N PRO A 6 23.64 12.70 48.03
CA PRO A 6 23.45 11.27 47.72
C PRO A 6 22.43 10.46 48.58
N SER A 7 22.30 9.17 48.20
CA SER A 7 22.00 7.95 49.01
C SER A 7 20.59 7.36 48.86
N LEU A 8 20.39 6.19 48.23
CA LEU A 8 20.67 4.78 48.65
C LEU A 8 19.94 4.34 49.93
N ILE A 9 18.92 3.47 49.79
CA ILE A 9 18.65 2.35 50.70
C ILE A 9 18.14 1.14 49.89
N ALA A 10 18.84 0.02 50.04
CA ALA A 10 18.44 -1.32 49.63
C ALA A 10 17.56 -1.99 50.69
N GLY A 11 16.68 -2.91 50.28
CA GLY A 11 15.89 -3.73 51.19
C GLY A 11 15.32 -4.96 50.50
N VAL A 12 16.11 -6.03 50.46
CA VAL A 12 15.65 -7.40 50.19
C VAL A 12 15.23 -8.00 51.54
N LEU A 13 14.04 -8.61 51.59
CA LEU A 13 13.74 -9.65 52.59
C LEU A 13 12.84 -10.72 51.97
N ALA A 14 13.36 -11.94 51.93
CA ALA A 14 12.66 -13.19 51.68
C ALA A 14 12.48 -13.93 53.01
N ILE A 15 11.43 -14.76 53.12
CA ILE A 15 11.21 -15.97 53.97
C ILE A 15 9.74 -16.39 53.68
N ALA A 16 9.44 -17.48 52.96
CA ALA A 16 9.31 -18.91 53.38
C ALA A 16 8.20 -19.12 54.46
N ALA A 17 7.32 -20.14 54.49
CA ALA A 17 7.15 -21.42 53.79
C ALA A 17 5.74 -22.01 54.07
N ALA A 18 5.31 -22.94 53.19
CA ALA A 18 4.63 -24.24 53.39
C ALA A 18 3.38 -24.44 54.30
N GLY A 19 2.45 -25.26 53.78
CA GLY A 19 1.42 -26.03 54.52
C GLY A 19 0.24 -26.41 53.61
N ALA A 20 0.24 -27.55 52.90
CA ALA A 20 -0.20 -28.89 53.32
C ALA A 20 -1.72 -29.17 53.11
N SER A 21 -1.97 -30.35 52.53
CA SER A 21 -3.17 -30.95 51.97
C SER A 21 -4.39 -31.10 52.89
N ALA A 22 -5.59 -31.17 52.31
CA ALA A 22 -6.66 -32.09 52.72
C ALA A 22 -7.73 -32.31 51.64
N ILE A 23 -7.96 -33.58 51.28
CA ILE A 23 -9.14 -34.13 50.60
C ILE A 23 -10.01 -34.80 51.70
N PRO A 24 -11.34 -34.65 51.65
CA PRO A 24 -12.26 -35.82 51.67
C PRO A 24 -13.52 -35.54 50.82
N ALA A 25 -14.46 -36.43 50.49
CA ALA A 25 -14.59 -37.87 50.37
C ALA A 25 -15.89 -38.09 49.55
N ARG A 26 -15.98 -39.19 48.82
CA ARG A 26 -17.20 -39.68 48.14
C ARG A 26 -18.25 -40.16 49.15
N PRO A 27 -19.55 -40.11 48.81
CA PRO A 27 -20.49 -41.16 49.17
C PRO A 27 -20.88 -42.02 47.96
N ALA A 28 -21.08 -43.31 48.23
CA ALA A 28 -21.67 -44.30 47.33
C ALA A 28 -23.18 -44.38 47.60
N GLY A 29 -23.97 -44.68 46.56
CA GLY A 29 -25.39 -45.02 46.69
C GLY A 29 -26.12 -44.91 45.36
N GLY A 30 -26.48 -46.06 44.77
CA GLY A 30 -27.10 -46.14 43.45
C GLY A 30 -28.63 -46.08 43.48
N SER A 31 -29.22 -45.73 42.34
CA SER A 31 -30.55 -46.17 41.90
C SER A 31 -30.66 -46.08 40.38
N ARG A 32 -30.99 -47.20 39.73
CA ARG A 32 -31.41 -47.25 38.31
C ARG A 32 -32.86 -46.77 38.19
N ALA A 33 -33.14 -45.80 37.32
CA ALA A 33 -34.41 -45.69 36.60
C ALA A 33 -34.30 -44.70 35.40
N ARG A 34 -34.31 -45.28 34.19
CA ARG A 34 -34.90 -44.88 32.90
C ARG A 34 -34.92 -43.40 32.43
N ASP A 35 -34.38 -43.25 31.21
CA ASP A 35 -34.76 -42.35 30.10
C ASP A 35 -34.84 -40.84 30.36
N GLN A 36 -33.68 -40.19 30.22
CA GLN A 36 -33.58 -38.80 29.78
C GLN A 36 -32.74 -38.75 28.48
N PRO A 37 -33.16 -38.00 27.45
CA PRO A 37 -32.32 -37.77 26.28
C PRO A 37 -31.04 -37.05 26.69
N PRO A 38 -29.89 -37.34 26.04
CA PRO A 38 -28.62 -36.75 26.41
C PRO A 38 -28.69 -35.21 26.30
N PRO A 39 -28.03 -34.46 27.20
CA PRO A 39 -27.94 -33.00 27.06
C PRO A 39 -27.31 -32.67 25.71
N PRO A 40 -27.74 -31.57 25.04
CA PRO A 40 -27.14 -31.16 23.78
C PRO A 40 -25.64 -31.03 23.99
N LYS A 41 -24.87 -31.81 23.22
CA LYS A 41 -23.40 -31.72 23.20
C LYS A 41 -23.07 -30.24 23.02
N ALA A 42 -22.27 -29.70 23.94
CA ALA A 42 -21.71 -28.37 23.81
C ALA A 42 -21.22 -28.23 22.37
N ARG A 43 -21.82 -27.28 21.64
CA ARG A 43 -21.48 -27.00 20.26
C ARG A 43 -20.05 -26.49 20.32
N HIS A 44 -19.08 -27.38 20.08
CA HIS A 44 -17.70 -26.98 19.89
C HIS A 44 -17.72 -25.95 18.78
N THR A 45 -17.51 -24.69 19.13
CA THR A 45 -17.09 -23.68 18.18
C THR A 45 -15.75 -24.19 17.67
N HIS A 46 -15.80 -24.92 16.57
CA HIS A 46 -14.61 -25.32 15.84
C HIS A 46 -13.93 -24.02 15.42
N ARG A 47 -13.00 -23.54 16.24
CA ARG A 47 -11.91 -22.73 15.72
C ARG A 47 -11.21 -23.65 14.74
N ASN A 48 -11.23 -23.30 13.47
CA ASN A 48 -10.37 -23.94 12.49
C ASN A 48 -8.94 -23.68 12.96
N VAL A 49 -8.37 -24.67 13.64
CA VAL A 49 -6.95 -24.67 13.99
C VAL A 49 -6.24 -25.18 12.76
N GLU A 50 -5.76 -24.27 11.93
CA GLU A 50 -5.00 -24.63 10.74
C GLU A 50 -3.52 -24.83 11.12
N LEU A 51 -3.06 -26.07 11.01
CA LEU A 51 -1.68 -26.47 11.31
C LEU A 51 -0.85 -26.44 10.02
N GLY A 52 -0.55 -25.23 9.54
CA GLY A 52 0.39 -25.00 8.43
C GLY A 52 -0.15 -25.30 7.02
N PRO A 53 0.69 -25.19 5.97
CA PRO A 53 0.26 -25.09 4.56
C PRO A 53 -0.20 -26.40 3.91
N ARG A 54 -0.16 -27.52 4.64
CA ARG A 54 -0.44 -28.86 4.09
C ARG A 54 -1.90 -29.08 3.69
N PRO A 55 -2.92 -28.63 4.46
CA PRO A 55 -4.32 -28.80 4.08
C PRO A 55 -4.69 -28.05 2.80
N GLU A 56 -4.23 -26.80 2.63
CA GLU A 56 -4.44 -26.01 1.40
C GLU A 56 -3.84 -26.70 0.16
N TYR A 57 -2.59 -27.15 0.25
CA TYR A 57 -1.93 -27.88 -0.84
C TYR A 57 -2.75 -29.09 -1.30
N LEU A 58 -3.22 -29.90 -0.34
CA LEU A 58 -3.99 -31.11 -0.63
C LEU A 58 -5.35 -30.80 -1.25
N VAL A 59 -6.04 -29.75 -0.80
CA VAL A 59 -7.34 -29.36 -1.37
C VAL A 59 -7.18 -28.82 -2.78
N ARG A 60 -6.11 -28.07 -3.06
CA ARG A 60 -5.82 -27.57 -4.42
C ARG A 60 -5.50 -28.70 -5.41
N ASP A 61 -4.86 -29.77 -4.94
CA ASP A 61 -4.51 -30.97 -5.73
C ASP A 61 -5.66 -31.96 -5.91
N MET A 62 -6.88 -31.62 -5.46
CA MET A 62 -8.08 -32.44 -5.70
C MET A 62 -8.66 -32.21 -7.10
N ASP A 63 -9.28 -33.24 -7.66
CA ASP A 63 -10.19 -33.09 -8.79
C ASP A 63 -11.40 -32.20 -8.43
N GLU A 64 -11.95 -31.50 -9.42
CA GLU A 64 -13.13 -30.64 -9.24
C GLU A 64 -14.35 -31.42 -8.73
N GLY A 65 -15.05 -30.86 -7.74
CA GLY A 65 -16.27 -31.45 -7.20
C GLY A 65 -16.66 -30.93 -5.83
N TRP A 66 -17.86 -31.32 -5.37
CA TRP A 66 -18.51 -30.78 -4.17
C TRP A 66 -17.65 -30.82 -2.90
N LEU A 67 -16.76 -31.82 -2.78
CA LEU A 67 -15.86 -31.95 -1.63
C LEU A 67 -14.71 -30.96 -1.70
N LYS A 68 -14.12 -30.74 -2.88
CA LYS A 68 -13.14 -29.69 -3.12
C LYS A 68 -13.77 -28.32 -2.84
N ASP A 69 -14.98 -28.08 -3.33
CA ASP A 69 -15.72 -26.84 -3.07
C ASP A 69 -15.96 -26.63 -1.58
N ARG A 70 -16.40 -27.68 -0.87
CA ARG A 70 -16.66 -27.62 0.57
C ARG A 70 -15.39 -27.38 1.38
N LEU A 71 -14.30 -28.05 1.05
CA LEU A 71 -13.02 -27.89 1.75
C LEU A 71 -12.37 -26.54 1.43
N THR A 72 -12.47 -26.08 0.18
CA THR A 72 -12.07 -24.72 -0.23
C THR A 72 -12.84 -23.67 0.56
N SER A 73 -14.15 -23.85 0.76
CA SER A 73 -14.96 -22.95 1.60
C SER A 73 -14.56 -22.95 3.09
N CYS A 74 -13.78 -23.93 3.53
CA CYS A 74 -13.23 -23.99 4.88
C CYS A 74 -11.81 -23.40 4.96
N LEU A 75 -11.11 -23.26 3.83
CA LEU A 75 -9.82 -22.57 3.68
C LEU A 75 -10.00 -21.04 3.51
N ASP A 76 -11.22 -20.59 3.24
CA ASP A 76 -11.63 -19.17 3.15
C ASP A 76 -11.48 -18.36 4.48
N ASP A 77 -10.72 -18.85 5.45
CA ASP A 77 -10.59 -18.25 6.79
C ASP A 77 -9.88 -16.87 6.74
N VAL A 78 -9.01 -16.64 5.73
CA VAL A 78 -8.45 -15.31 5.45
C VAL A 78 -9.48 -14.40 4.78
N ASN A 79 -10.28 -14.93 3.85
CA ASN A 79 -11.34 -14.19 3.15
C ASN A 79 -12.47 -13.76 4.10
N ALA A 80 -12.74 -14.55 5.15
CA ALA A 80 -13.73 -14.25 6.18
C ALA A 80 -13.31 -13.06 7.07
N LYS A 81 -12.01 -12.75 7.17
CA LYS A 81 -11.50 -11.60 7.93
C LYS A 81 -11.58 -10.29 7.15
N CYS A 82 -11.71 -10.37 5.83
CA CYS A 82 -11.77 -9.21 4.98
C CYS A 82 -12.94 -8.29 5.35
N THR A 83 -12.67 -6.99 5.42
CA THR A 83 -13.64 -5.92 5.71
C THR A 83 -14.95 -6.08 4.93
N THR A 84 -14.88 -6.42 3.64
CA THR A 84 -16.03 -6.80 2.80
C THR A 84 -15.72 -8.13 2.12
N PRO A 85 -16.40 -9.23 2.48
CA PRO A 85 -16.30 -10.50 1.78
C PRO A 85 -16.70 -10.37 0.30
N PHE A 86 -16.22 -11.28 -0.54
CA PHE A 86 -16.57 -11.29 -1.96
C PHE A 86 -18.10 -11.38 -2.18
N ARG A 87 -18.60 -10.55 -3.10
CA ARG A 87 -19.97 -10.60 -3.61
C ARG A 87 -19.93 -10.66 -5.14
N PRO A 88 -20.60 -11.64 -5.78
CA PRO A 88 -20.61 -11.76 -7.22
C PRO A 88 -21.36 -10.61 -7.90
N ALA A 89 -21.03 -10.39 -9.17
CA ALA A 89 -21.79 -9.51 -10.04
C ALA A 89 -23.22 -10.06 -10.24
N THR A 90 -24.20 -9.17 -10.41
CA THR A 90 -25.58 -9.54 -10.71
C THR A 90 -25.95 -9.08 -12.11
N THR A 91 -26.67 -9.91 -12.87
CA THR A 91 -27.34 -9.48 -14.10
C THR A 91 -28.70 -8.89 -13.76
N ALA A 92 -29.18 -7.92 -14.55
CA ALA A 92 -30.61 -7.62 -14.53
C ALA A 92 -31.33 -8.83 -15.15
N ASP A 93 -32.32 -9.39 -14.46
CA ASP A 93 -33.02 -10.59 -14.89
C ASP A 93 -33.58 -10.41 -16.30
N GLY A 94 -33.37 -11.43 -17.15
CA GLY A 94 -33.68 -11.38 -18.58
C GLY A 94 -35.16 -11.16 -18.87
N GLY A 95 -35.46 -10.07 -19.57
CA GLY A 95 -36.80 -9.80 -20.08
C GLY A 95 -36.91 -8.47 -20.80
N GLY A 96 -36.34 -8.37 -22.01
CA GLY A 96 -36.73 -7.44 -23.07
C GLY A 96 -36.84 -5.94 -22.75
N GLY A 97 -35.85 -5.17 -23.20
CA GLY A 97 -36.04 -3.76 -23.55
C GLY A 97 -35.46 -2.74 -22.56
N GLY A 98 -34.25 -2.28 -22.85
CA GLY A 98 -33.80 -0.90 -22.59
C GLY A 98 -33.69 -0.44 -21.13
N GLY A 99 -32.56 -0.76 -20.47
CA GLY A 99 -32.14 -0.10 -19.22
C GLY A 99 -31.39 -1.02 -18.26
N GLY A 100 -30.10 -1.28 -18.53
CA GLY A 100 -29.27 -2.26 -17.81
C GLY A 100 -29.07 -1.93 -16.32
N GLY A 101 -29.41 -2.89 -15.44
CA GLY A 101 -29.38 -2.75 -13.98
C GLY A 101 -28.60 -3.87 -13.26
N GLY A 102 -27.45 -4.27 -13.80
CA GLY A 102 -26.54 -5.19 -13.09
C GLY A 102 -25.64 -4.47 -12.08
N ARG A 103 -25.25 -5.12 -10.98
CA ARG A 103 -24.25 -4.61 -10.03
C ARG A 103 -22.91 -5.30 -10.25
N PRO A 104 -21.78 -4.58 -10.21
CA PRO A 104 -20.46 -5.21 -10.32
C PRO A 104 -20.14 -6.06 -9.10
N ALA A 105 -19.27 -7.04 -9.29
CA ALA A 105 -18.66 -7.82 -8.22
C ALA A 105 -17.84 -6.92 -7.28
N THR A 106 -17.83 -7.23 -5.99
CA THR A 106 -17.11 -6.43 -4.97
C THR A 106 -16.40 -7.33 -3.98
N ALA A 107 -15.21 -6.91 -3.54
CA ALA A 107 -14.52 -7.43 -2.36
C ALA A 107 -13.63 -6.33 -1.76
N LEU A 108 -13.39 -6.36 -0.46
CA LEU A 108 -12.41 -5.49 0.21
C LEU A 108 -11.74 -6.26 1.34
N CYS A 109 -10.46 -6.58 1.15
CA CYS A 109 -9.60 -7.11 2.19
C CYS A 109 -8.49 -6.10 2.46
N CYS A 110 -8.39 -5.60 3.69
CA CYS A 110 -7.33 -4.68 4.08
C CYS A 110 -6.15 -5.47 4.67
N THR A 111 -4.93 -4.98 4.51
CA THR A 111 -3.75 -5.57 5.18
C THR A 111 -3.84 -5.49 6.71
N SER A 112 -4.69 -4.59 7.24
CA SER A 112 -5.04 -4.49 8.65
C SER A 112 -5.94 -5.63 9.15
N ASP A 113 -6.60 -6.36 8.25
CA ASP A 113 -7.56 -7.42 8.60
C ASP A 113 -6.85 -8.76 8.92
N ILE A 114 -5.57 -8.86 8.57
CA ILE A 114 -4.79 -10.10 8.61
C ILE A 114 -3.45 -9.88 9.29
N THR A 115 -2.87 -10.95 9.82
CA THR A 115 -1.52 -10.93 10.39
C THR A 115 -0.45 -10.93 9.31
N LEU A 116 0.78 -10.54 9.65
CA LEU A 116 1.92 -10.65 8.72
C LEU A 116 2.16 -12.10 8.25
N ALA A 117 1.92 -13.09 9.12
CA ALA A 117 2.07 -14.50 8.77
C ALA A 117 1.07 -14.91 7.69
N GLU A 118 -0.19 -14.48 7.82
CA GLU A 118 -1.24 -14.72 6.83
C GLU A 118 -0.99 -13.92 5.54
N PHE A 119 -0.57 -12.66 5.64
CA PHE A 119 -0.19 -11.88 4.46
C PHE A 119 0.87 -12.60 3.62
N LYS A 120 1.85 -13.24 4.28
CA LYS A 120 2.93 -13.97 3.60
C LYS A 120 2.51 -15.32 2.99
N THR A 121 1.30 -15.82 3.24
CA THR A 121 0.78 -16.99 2.53
C THR A 121 0.13 -16.63 1.20
N LEU A 122 -0.18 -15.34 0.98
CA LEU A 122 -0.85 -14.86 -0.23
C LEU A 122 0.11 -14.74 -1.42
N CYS A 123 -0.46 -14.73 -2.62
CA CYS A 123 0.26 -14.49 -3.86
C CYS A 123 0.12 -13.04 -4.33
N GLY A 124 1.24 -12.37 -4.58
CA GLY A 124 1.26 -11.14 -5.37
C GLY A 124 0.88 -11.42 -6.83
N LYS A 125 0.04 -10.56 -7.41
CA LYS A 125 -0.38 -10.61 -8.81
C LYS A 125 -0.40 -9.20 -9.42
N MET A 126 -0.56 -9.13 -10.73
CA MET A 126 -0.82 -7.84 -11.39
C MET A 126 -2.12 -7.23 -10.89
N ASP A 127 -2.08 -5.91 -10.67
CA ASP A 127 -3.23 -5.12 -10.23
C ASP A 127 -4.34 -5.12 -11.30
N GLY A 128 -5.55 -5.45 -10.87
CA GLY A 128 -6.71 -5.70 -11.72
C GLY A 128 -7.77 -6.52 -10.99
N PHE A 129 -9.03 -6.38 -11.40
CA PHE A 129 -10.11 -7.24 -10.94
C PHE A 129 -11.16 -7.39 -12.04
N ASN A 130 -11.90 -8.51 -12.05
CA ASN A 130 -13.02 -8.71 -12.96
C ASN A 130 -14.33 -8.22 -12.31
N ALA A 131 -14.80 -7.05 -12.73
CA ALA A 131 -16.04 -6.45 -12.21
C ALA A 131 -17.30 -7.27 -12.55
N SER A 132 -17.24 -8.20 -13.50
CA SER A 132 -18.36 -9.08 -13.88
C SER A 132 -18.27 -10.48 -13.28
N ALA A 133 -17.35 -10.70 -12.33
CA ALA A 133 -17.07 -12.03 -11.78
C ALA A 133 -18.26 -12.63 -11.02
N ALA A 134 -18.56 -13.91 -11.29
CA ALA A 134 -19.53 -14.71 -10.53
C ALA A 134 -18.86 -15.49 -9.38
N THR A 135 -17.54 -15.63 -9.40
CA THR A 135 -16.75 -16.35 -8.39
C THR A 135 -15.61 -15.49 -7.86
N ALA A 136 -15.13 -15.79 -6.64
CA ALA A 136 -13.98 -15.10 -6.06
C ALA A 136 -12.69 -15.34 -6.88
N ALA A 137 -12.53 -16.53 -7.47
CA ALA A 137 -11.41 -16.85 -8.34
C ALA A 137 -11.40 -15.96 -9.59
N ASP A 138 -12.54 -15.82 -10.27
CA ASP A 138 -12.66 -14.96 -11.46
C ASP A 138 -12.41 -13.49 -11.12
N TYR A 139 -12.80 -13.05 -9.93
CA TYR A 139 -12.63 -11.67 -9.46
C TYR A 139 -11.16 -11.24 -9.44
N LEU A 140 -10.23 -12.18 -9.21
CA LEU A 140 -8.78 -11.91 -9.19
C LEU A 140 -8.18 -11.67 -10.59
N GLY A 141 -8.94 -11.88 -11.67
CA GLY A 141 -8.52 -11.56 -13.04
C GLY A 141 -8.56 -10.06 -13.36
N GLY A 142 -8.78 -9.71 -14.64
CA GLY A 142 -9.05 -8.33 -15.05
C GLY A 142 -7.84 -7.39 -15.13
N THR A 143 -6.63 -7.92 -15.26
CA THR A 143 -5.46 -7.12 -15.65
C THR A 143 -5.75 -6.38 -16.97
N PRO A 144 -5.55 -5.05 -17.05
CA PRO A 144 -5.72 -4.33 -18.31
C PRO A 144 -4.83 -4.90 -19.41
N ALA A 145 -5.37 -5.14 -20.61
CA ALA A 145 -4.69 -5.88 -21.68
C ALA A 145 -3.41 -5.20 -22.24
N TRP A 146 -3.17 -3.93 -21.93
CA TRP A 146 -1.92 -3.23 -22.25
C TRP A 146 -0.83 -3.43 -21.19
N ARG A 147 -1.14 -4.08 -20.07
CA ARG A 147 -0.19 -4.66 -19.12
C ARG A 147 0.01 -6.14 -19.46
N THR A 148 1.09 -6.73 -18.97
CA THR A 148 1.44 -8.12 -19.26
C THR A 148 1.31 -9.00 -18.04
N ASP A 149 0.68 -10.16 -18.22
CA ASP A 149 0.68 -11.27 -17.27
C ASP A 149 1.71 -12.36 -17.66
N LEU A 150 2.61 -12.09 -18.62
CA LEU A 150 3.54 -13.09 -19.16
C LEU A 150 4.37 -13.81 -18.09
N TYR A 151 4.72 -13.11 -17.01
CA TYR A 151 5.43 -13.66 -15.85
C TYR A 151 4.60 -13.61 -14.56
N ALA A 152 3.29 -13.36 -14.67
CA ALA A 152 2.39 -13.38 -13.52
C ALA A 152 2.23 -14.82 -13.04
N THR A 153 2.90 -15.13 -11.94
CA THR A 153 2.83 -16.43 -11.27
C THR A 153 2.25 -16.22 -9.86
N CYS A 154 3.05 -16.45 -8.82
CA CYS A 154 2.74 -16.11 -7.45
C CYS A 154 3.88 -15.23 -6.94
N GLY A 155 3.71 -13.91 -7.02
CA GLY A 155 4.69 -12.95 -6.53
C GLY A 155 4.90 -13.11 -5.03
N THR A 156 6.15 -13.17 -4.59
CA THR A 156 6.47 -13.28 -3.16
C THR A 156 6.18 -11.96 -2.45
N LEU A 157 5.35 -12.02 -1.42
CA LEU A 157 5.05 -10.87 -0.57
C LEU A 157 6.10 -10.72 0.53
N LEU A 158 6.55 -9.49 0.77
CA LEU A 158 7.64 -9.17 1.69
C LEU A 158 7.16 -8.16 2.73
N SER A 159 7.65 -8.30 3.97
CA SER A 159 7.68 -7.18 4.91
C SER A 159 8.67 -6.11 4.44
N HIS A 160 8.61 -4.90 5.01
CA HIS A 160 9.53 -3.83 4.65
C HIS A 160 11.01 -4.20 4.93
N ARG A 161 11.30 -4.81 6.09
CA ARG A 161 12.63 -5.40 6.38
C ARG A 161 13.12 -6.40 5.33
N GLU A 162 12.25 -7.32 4.89
CA GLU A 162 12.62 -8.32 3.87
C GLU A 162 12.81 -7.68 2.50
N PHE A 163 12.02 -6.66 2.16
CA PHE A 163 12.24 -5.87 0.95
C PHE A 163 13.60 -5.18 0.97
N ILE A 164 13.97 -4.52 2.09
CA ILE A 164 15.29 -3.89 2.23
C ILE A 164 16.40 -4.93 2.01
N ALA A 165 16.32 -6.08 2.70
CA ALA A 165 17.30 -7.16 2.55
C ALA A 165 17.36 -7.70 1.11
N ALA A 166 16.21 -7.85 0.45
CA ALA A 166 16.12 -8.34 -0.92
C ALA A 166 16.75 -7.37 -1.94
N VAL A 167 16.62 -6.05 -1.72
CA VAL A 167 17.24 -5.01 -2.56
C VAL A 167 18.75 -4.96 -2.30
N GLU A 168 19.19 -4.93 -1.04
CA GLU A 168 20.62 -4.93 -0.71
C GLU A 168 21.33 -6.16 -1.29
N ALA A 169 20.70 -7.33 -1.26
CA ALA A 169 21.28 -8.56 -1.79
C ALA A 169 21.46 -8.58 -3.32
N ARG A 170 20.68 -7.79 -4.08
CA ARG A 170 20.68 -7.81 -5.55
C ARG A 170 21.31 -6.58 -6.18
N GLY A 171 20.98 -5.41 -5.64
CA GLY A 171 21.42 -4.11 -6.15
C GLY A 171 22.59 -3.51 -5.38
N GLY A 172 22.92 -4.06 -4.20
CA GLY A 172 23.93 -3.51 -3.30
C GLY A 172 23.73 -2.02 -3.03
N GLY A 173 24.85 -1.31 -2.83
CA GLY A 173 24.85 0.13 -2.56
C GLY A 173 24.41 1.03 -3.73
N ALA A 174 24.24 0.49 -4.94
CA ALA A 174 23.94 1.28 -6.14
C ALA A 174 22.45 1.63 -6.29
N VAL A 175 21.56 0.80 -5.73
CA VAL A 175 20.11 1.03 -5.78
C VAL A 175 19.69 1.93 -4.62
N GLN A 176 18.78 2.87 -4.89
CA GLN A 176 18.19 3.74 -3.87
C GLN A 176 16.77 3.29 -3.53
N PHE A 177 16.25 3.71 -2.38
CA PHE A 177 14.92 3.37 -1.89
C PHE A 177 14.00 4.57 -1.96
N THR A 178 12.84 4.42 -2.60
CA THR A 178 11.76 5.43 -2.65
C THR A 178 10.53 4.91 -1.90
N THR A 179 10.64 4.83 -0.57
CA THR A 179 9.60 4.22 0.28
C THR A 179 8.50 5.20 0.62
N GLU A 180 7.27 4.85 0.25
CA GLU A 180 6.07 5.63 0.59
C GLU A 180 5.42 5.12 1.88
N LEU A 181 5.19 6.02 2.85
CA LEU A 181 4.31 5.74 3.97
C LEU A 181 2.86 6.00 3.55
N LYS A 182 2.07 4.92 3.43
CA LYS A 182 0.65 5.02 3.07
C LYS A 182 -0.20 5.38 4.28
N ALA A 183 -1.12 6.32 4.11
CA ALA A 183 -2.08 6.70 5.15
C ALA A 183 -2.86 5.47 5.68
N PRO A 184 -2.97 5.30 7.01
CA PRO A 184 -3.75 4.20 7.58
C PRO A 184 -5.22 4.29 7.18
N ARG A 185 -5.83 3.15 6.84
CA ARG A 185 -7.27 3.03 6.57
C ARG A 185 -8.08 2.52 7.78
N VAL A 186 -7.48 2.63 8.96
CA VAL A 186 -8.03 2.20 10.25
C VAL A 186 -7.89 3.34 11.25
N PRO A 187 -8.73 3.40 12.30
CA PRO A 187 -8.52 4.31 13.41
C PRO A 187 -7.16 4.08 14.05
N MET A 188 -6.44 5.17 14.30
CA MET A 188 -5.19 5.17 15.06
C MET A 188 -5.46 5.68 16.49
N PRO A 189 -4.85 5.11 17.54
CA PRO A 189 -3.88 4.02 17.49
C PRO A 189 -4.50 2.67 17.10
N PHE A 190 -3.81 1.95 16.22
CA PHE A 190 -4.23 0.62 15.77
C PHE A 190 -3.96 -0.42 16.86
N GLN A 191 -4.93 -1.30 17.09
CA GLN A 191 -4.87 -2.40 18.08
C GLN A 191 -4.45 -1.97 19.50
N GLY A 192 -4.74 -0.72 19.88
CA GLY A 192 -4.53 -0.21 21.24
C GLY A 192 -3.47 0.89 21.31
N ASP A 193 -2.21 0.59 20.98
CA ASP A 193 -1.09 1.50 21.27
C ASP A 193 -0.19 1.80 20.06
N TYR A 194 -0.49 1.27 18.88
CA TYR A 194 0.28 1.55 17.67
C TYR A 194 -0.19 2.88 17.03
N THR A 195 0.44 3.98 17.41
CA THR A 195 0.11 5.34 16.95
C THR A 195 0.66 5.65 15.55
N THR A 196 0.17 6.73 14.93
CA THR A 196 0.74 7.24 13.67
C THR A 196 2.23 7.58 13.82
N GLU A 197 2.63 8.21 14.92
CA GLU A 197 4.04 8.50 15.20
C GLU A 197 4.91 7.24 15.29
N ARG A 198 4.38 6.13 15.84
CA ARG A 198 5.10 4.85 15.84
C ARG A 198 5.25 4.28 14.43
N TYR A 199 4.25 4.47 13.58
CA TYR A 199 4.29 4.05 12.18
C TYR A 199 5.29 4.87 11.36
N GLU A 200 5.31 6.19 11.54
CA GLU A 200 6.28 7.11 10.94
C GLU A 200 7.72 6.81 11.41
N GLN A 201 7.91 6.45 12.69
CA GLN A 201 9.23 6.10 13.21
C GLN A 201 9.67 4.70 12.76
N GLN A 202 8.76 3.73 12.68
CA GLN A 202 9.11 2.36 12.33
C GLN A 202 9.79 2.25 10.97
N VAL A 203 9.31 2.97 9.94
CA VAL A 203 9.94 2.93 8.61
C VAL A 203 11.38 3.42 8.65
N VAL A 204 11.69 4.41 9.50
CA VAL A 204 13.06 4.92 9.73
C VAL A 204 13.90 3.87 10.46
N ASP A 205 13.36 3.31 11.54
CA ASP A 205 14.07 2.33 12.37
C ASP A 205 14.47 1.09 11.56
N GLU A 206 13.66 0.67 10.60
CA GLU A 206 13.96 -0.48 9.74
C GLU A 206 15.12 -0.20 8.78
N TYR A 207 15.27 1.03 8.26
CA TYR A 207 16.46 1.41 7.50
C TYR A 207 17.71 1.52 8.36
N VAL A 208 17.58 2.10 9.55
CA VAL A 208 18.68 2.21 10.52
C VAL A 208 19.18 0.82 10.91
N ALA A 209 18.27 -0.09 11.24
CA ALA A 209 18.59 -1.47 11.61
C ALA A 209 19.27 -2.24 10.47
N ALA A 210 18.94 -1.94 9.21
CA ALA A 210 19.58 -2.51 8.03
C ALA A 210 20.91 -1.86 7.66
N GLY A 211 21.33 -0.78 8.35
CA GLY A 211 22.57 -0.06 8.04
C GLY A 211 22.52 0.72 6.72
N VAL A 212 21.32 1.00 6.19
CA VAL A 212 21.17 1.77 4.95
C VAL A 212 21.41 3.24 5.25
N HIS A 213 22.37 3.84 4.53
CA HIS A 213 22.68 5.26 4.71
C HIS A 213 21.47 6.15 4.31
N PRO A 214 21.09 7.16 5.11
CA PRO A 214 19.90 7.98 4.86
C PRO A 214 19.84 8.63 3.47
N SER A 215 21.00 8.99 2.89
CA SER A 215 21.05 9.57 1.53
C SER A 215 20.60 8.62 0.42
N ARG A 216 20.49 7.32 0.70
CA ARG A 216 19.94 6.33 -0.23
C ARG A 216 18.43 6.17 -0.09
N VAL A 217 17.78 6.90 0.83
CA VAL A 217 16.36 6.74 1.15
C VAL A 217 15.62 8.04 0.88
N TRP A 218 14.62 7.95 0.01
CA TRP A 218 13.68 9.00 -0.35
C TRP A 218 12.33 8.62 0.27
N LEU A 219 12.18 8.87 1.57
CA LEU A 219 10.90 8.67 2.24
C LEU A 219 9.87 9.61 1.62
N GLN A 220 8.69 9.10 1.30
CA GLN A 220 7.64 9.89 0.66
C GLN A 220 6.29 9.66 1.34
N SER A 221 5.44 10.68 1.35
CA SER A 221 4.05 10.56 1.81
C SER A 221 3.17 11.63 1.17
N PHE A 222 1.90 11.32 1.00
CA PHE A 222 0.85 12.29 0.66
C PHE A 222 0.43 13.15 1.86
N ALA A 223 0.70 12.69 3.08
CA ALA A 223 0.39 13.44 4.29
C ALA A 223 1.58 14.33 4.65
N PHE A 224 1.33 15.65 4.70
CA PHE A 224 2.31 16.60 5.18
C PHE A 224 2.76 16.31 6.63
N ALA A 225 1.86 15.74 7.46
CA ALA A 225 2.16 15.37 8.84
C ALA A 225 3.33 14.38 8.93
N ASP A 226 3.34 13.34 8.10
CA ASP A 226 4.42 12.33 8.07
C ASP A 226 5.77 12.96 7.68
N VAL A 227 5.76 13.84 6.67
CA VAL A 227 6.98 14.55 6.24
C VAL A 227 7.47 15.50 7.34
N ALA A 228 6.55 16.24 7.97
CA ALA A 228 6.87 17.12 9.10
C ALA A 228 7.42 16.33 10.30
N TYR A 229 6.91 15.13 10.56
CA TYR A 229 7.44 14.23 11.57
C TYR A 229 8.89 13.87 11.27
N TRP A 230 9.19 13.40 10.06
CA TRP A 230 10.57 13.03 9.70
C TRP A 230 11.53 14.22 9.70
N LEU A 231 11.07 15.40 9.27
CA LEU A 231 11.87 16.64 9.37
C LEU A 231 12.24 16.96 10.83
N ALA A 232 11.33 16.73 11.77
CA ALA A 232 11.53 17.07 13.19
C ALA A 232 12.21 15.96 14.01
N ARG A 233 11.92 14.69 13.72
CA ARG A 233 12.27 13.53 14.57
C ARG A 233 13.32 12.61 13.96
N ALA A 234 13.42 12.58 12.64
CA ALA A 234 14.40 11.77 11.91
C ALA A 234 15.16 12.62 10.86
N PRO A 235 15.80 13.74 11.24
CA PRO A 235 16.26 14.77 10.31
C PRO A 235 17.25 14.26 9.27
N ASP A 236 17.98 13.18 9.53
CA ASP A 236 18.87 12.58 8.53
C ASP A 236 18.13 11.98 7.34
N PHE A 237 16.95 11.42 7.56
CA PHE A 237 16.02 10.96 6.52
C PHE A 237 15.11 12.11 6.05
N GLY A 238 14.64 12.96 6.97
CA GLY A 238 13.76 14.10 6.71
C GLY A 238 14.33 15.11 5.70
N ARG A 239 15.66 15.32 5.67
CA ARG A 239 16.31 16.22 4.71
C ARG A 239 16.05 15.85 3.24
N GLN A 240 15.82 14.57 2.95
CA GLN A 240 15.54 14.04 1.60
C GLN A 240 14.09 13.56 1.46
N ALA A 241 13.24 13.78 2.47
CA ALA A 241 11.85 13.39 2.41
C ALA A 241 11.10 14.17 1.32
N VAL A 242 10.18 13.46 0.66
CA VAL A 242 9.44 13.92 -0.51
C VAL A 242 7.96 14.04 -0.14
N LEU A 243 7.40 15.24 -0.29
CA LEU A 243 5.97 15.44 -0.14
C LEU A 243 5.26 15.14 -1.47
N LEU A 244 4.48 14.07 -1.51
CA LEU A 244 3.61 13.77 -2.66
C LEU A 244 2.44 14.74 -2.65
N ASP A 245 2.40 15.67 -3.61
CA ASP A 245 1.43 16.77 -3.61
C ASP A 245 0.32 16.52 -4.63
N GLN A 246 -0.82 16.05 -4.13
CA GLN A 246 -2.09 15.98 -4.87
C GLN A 246 -3.14 16.92 -4.26
N SER A 247 -2.70 17.97 -3.56
CA SER A 247 -3.62 18.85 -2.80
C SER A 247 -4.61 19.61 -3.69
N GLY A 248 -4.35 19.72 -4.99
CA GLY A 248 -5.25 20.31 -5.98
C GLY A 248 -6.43 19.41 -6.37
N ASP A 249 -6.38 18.12 -6.03
CA ASP A 249 -7.43 17.14 -6.36
C ASP A 249 -8.51 17.04 -5.28
N ALA A 250 -8.25 17.65 -4.11
CA ALA A 250 -9.22 17.69 -3.04
C ALA A 250 -10.51 18.41 -3.51
N PRO A 251 -11.71 17.98 -3.04
CA PRO A 251 -12.96 18.65 -3.38
C PRO A 251 -12.91 20.16 -3.09
N GLY A 252 -13.20 20.97 -4.11
CA GLY A 252 -13.14 22.44 -4.01
C GLY A 252 -11.73 23.05 -4.13
N SER A 253 -10.71 22.24 -4.44
CA SER A 253 -9.34 22.69 -4.68
C SER A 253 -9.03 22.82 -6.19
N SER A 254 -7.79 23.19 -6.52
CA SER A 254 -7.29 23.26 -7.89
C SER A 254 -5.76 23.17 -7.94
N ILE A 255 -5.18 22.96 -9.12
CA ILE A 255 -3.73 23.03 -9.33
C ILE A 255 -3.17 24.41 -8.92
N ALA A 256 -3.94 25.49 -9.13
CA ALA A 256 -3.54 26.83 -8.70
C ALA A 256 -3.50 26.94 -7.16
N ALA A 257 -4.46 26.34 -6.45
CA ALA A 257 -4.46 26.28 -5.00
C ALA A 257 -3.28 25.42 -4.48
N ALA A 258 -2.99 24.30 -5.12
CA ALA A 258 -1.82 23.48 -4.80
C ALA A 258 -0.50 24.26 -4.97
N ALA A 259 -0.37 25.01 -6.07
CA ALA A 259 0.79 25.86 -6.31
C ALA A 259 0.95 26.96 -5.24
N ALA A 260 -0.17 27.48 -4.71
CA ALA A 260 -0.15 28.46 -3.63
C ALA A 260 0.33 27.87 -2.29
N ASN A 261 0.15 26.57 -2.05
CA ASN A 261 0.61 25.89 -0.84
C ASN A 261 2.14 25.66 -0.81
N LEU A 262 2.82 25.78 -1.96
CA LEU A 262 4.25 25.48 -2.06
C LEU A 262 5.14 26.36 -1.15
N SER A 263 4.75 27.62 -0.92
CA SER A 263 5.48 28.50 0.00
C SER A 263 5.41 28.00 1.43
N PHE A 264 4.25 27.54 1.86
CA PHE A 264 4.06 26.92 3.18
C PHE A 264 4.93 25.67 3.33
N TYR A 265 4.95 24.77 2.33
CA TYR A 265 5.79 23.57 2.39
C TYR A 265 7.28 23.89 2.51
N ARG A 266 7.77 24.84 1.69
CA ARG A 266 9.15 25.33 1.79
C ARG A 266 9.45 25.87 3.19
N ASP A 267 8.57 26.72 3.73
CA ASP A 267 8.77 27.35 5.04
C ASP A 267 8.73 26.34 6.19
N ALA A 268 7.97 25.26 6.03
CA ALA A 268 7.98 24.12 6.94
C ALA A 268 9.24 23.22 6.83
N GLY A 269 10.14 23.51 5.88
CA GLY A 269 11.39 22.78 5.69
C GLY A 269 11.35 21.66 4.65
N VAL A 270 10.24 21.49 3.93
CA VAL A 270 10.15 20.55 2.80
C VAL A 270 11.07 21.04 1.68
N ARG A 271 11.91 20.14 1.16
CA ARG A 271 12.86 20.45 0.07
C ARG A 271 12.45 19.87 -1.27
N ILE A 272 11.62 18.83 -1.28
CA ILE A 272 11.24 18.10 -2.49
C ILE A 272 9.74 17.89 -2.47
N VAL A 273 9.07 18.29 -3.55
CA VAL A 273 7.67 17.98 -3.81
C VAL A 273 7.56 17.01 -4.98
N ALA A 274 6.56 16.15 -4.94
CA ALA A 274 6.27 15.19 -5.98
C ALA A 274 4.80 15.27 -6.40
N PRO A 275 4.43 16.21 -7.29
CA PRO A 275 3.09 16.26 -7.83
C PRO A 275 2.91 15.32 -9.03
N PRO A 276 1.66 15.02 -9.39
CA PRO A 276 1.36 14.23 -10.58
C PRO A 276 1.69 15.02 -11.88
N LEU A 277 1.89 14.32 -13.01
CA LEU A 277 2.38 14.89 -14.28
C LEU A 277 1.62 16.15 -14.72
N GLN A 278 0.29 16.12 -14.64
CA GLN A 278 -0.59 17.18 -15.11
C GLN A 278 -0.45 18.48 -14.30
N TYR A 279 0.14 18.42 -13.10
CA TYR A 279 0.44 19.63 -12.35
C TYR A 279 1.63 20.37 -12.94
N LEU A 280 2.56 19.70 -13.62
CA LEU A 280 3.84 20.28 -14.05
C LEU A 280 3.85 20.81 -15.48
N VAL A 281 2.91 20.35 -16.31
CA VAL A 281 2.91 20.63 -17.75
C VAL A 281 1.56 21.17 -18.20
N ALA A 282 1.62 22.21 -19.03
CA ALA A 282 0.49 22.82 -19.71
C ALA A 282 0.75 22.86 -21.23
N VAL A 283 -0.26 23.28 -21.98
CA VAL A 283 -0.18 23.50 -23.44
C VAL A 283 -0.31 24.99 -23.72
N ASP A 284 0.60 25.54 -24.53
CA ASP A 284 0.53 26.95 -24.94
C ASP A 284 -0.35 27.17 -26.18
N GLY A 285 -0.40 28.41 -26.68
CA GLY A 285 -1.22 28.79 -27.83
C GLY A 285 -0.81 28.13 -29.15
N ASP A 286 0.42 27.61 -29.23
CA ASP A 286 0.96 26.92 -30.41
C ASP A 286 0.76 25.39 -30.33
N GLY A 287 0.18 24.89 -29.23
CA GLY A 287 0.01 23.46 -29.00
C GLY A 287 1.28 22.77 -28.51
N GLU A 288 2.23 23.52 -27.94
CA GLU A 288 3.47 22.97 -27.39
C GLU A 288 3.37 22.73 -25.88
N TYR A 289 4.05 21.69 -25.42
CA TYR A 289 4.17 21.41 -23.99
C TYR A 289 5.12 22.43 -23.34
N VAL A 290 4.65 23.04 -22.26
CA VAL A 290 5.37 24.07 -21.51
C VAL A 290 5.23 23.84 -19.99
N PRO A 291 6.18 24.30 -19.17
CA PRO A 291 6.04 24.27 -17.72
C PRO A 291 4.78 25.01 -17.26
N SER A 292 4.01 24.40 -16.36
CA SER A 292 2.86 25.02 -15.72
C SER A 292 3.24 26.10 -14.69
N GLU A 293 2.27 26.82 -14.16
CA GLU A 293 2.49 27.75 -13.05
C GLU A 293 2.93 27.06 -11.75
N TYR A 294 2.48 25.83 -11.49
CA TYR A 294 2.97 25.04 -10.36
C TYR A 294 4.47 24.77 -10.52
N ALA A 295 4.90 24.28 -11.69
CA ALA A 295 6.30 23.98 -11.97
C ALA A 295 7.19 25.23 -11.84
N LYS A 296 6.75 26.35 -12.43
CA LYS A 296 7.47 27.64 -12.30
C LYS A 296 7.56 28.11 -10.85
N THR A 297 6.50 27.91 -10.07
CA THR A 297 6.45 28.31 -8.66
C THR A 297 7.37 27.46 -7.79
N ALA A 298 7.32 26.13 -7.93
CA ALA A 298 8.22 25.22 -7.22
C ALA A 298 9.70 25.56 -7.48
N ARG A 299 10.06 25.78 -8.75
CA ARG A 299 11.42 26.20 -9.12
C ARG A 299 11.82 27.53 -8.51
N ARG A 300 10.95 28.55 -8.57
CA ARG A 300 11.21 29.88 -7.98
C ARG A 300 11.43 29.80 -6.47
N LEU A 301 10.78 28.86 -5.80
CA LEU A 301 10.93 28.60 -4.36
C LEU A 301 12.14 27.72 -4.03
N GLY A 302 12.87 27.21 -5.03
CA GLY A 302 14.03 26.34 -4.84
C GLY A 302 13.69 24.92 -4.42
N LEU A 303 12.45 24.47 -4.64
CA LEU A 303 12.04 23.10 -4.35
C LEU A 303 12.54 22.15 -5.44
N GLY A 304 13.09 21.01 -5.02
CA GLY A 304 13.28 19.85 -5.89
C GLY A 304 11.93 19.29 -6.33
N ILE A 305 11.87 18.77 -7.56
CA ILE A 305 10.64 18.25 -8.15
C ILE A 305 10.87 16.83 -8.60
N ILE A 306 10.07 15.89 -8.10
CA ILE A 306 9.91 14.54 -8.67
C ILE A 306 8.48 14.48 -9.25
N THR A 307 8.16 13.59 -10.18
CA THR A 307 6.78 13.48 -10.68
C THR A 307 6.36 12.06 -10.96
N TRP A 308 5.06 11.80 -11.00
CA TRP A 308 4.47 10.48 -11.14
C TRP A 308 3.13 10.52 -11.89
N SER A 309 2.67 9.47 -12.56
CA SER A 309 3.42 8.28 -13.03
C SER A 309 3.34 8.24 -14.55
N LEU A 310 4.50 8.23 -15.21
CA LEU A 310 4.61 8.49 -16.66
C LEU A 310 3.81 7.53 -17.54
N GLU A 311 3.61 6.26 -17.15
CA GLU A 311 2.92 5.25 -17.95
C GLU A 311 1.87 4.48 -17.14
N ARG A 312 1.25 5.14 -16.15
CA ARG A 312 0.18 4.50 -15.36
C ARG A 312 -1.05 4.20 -16.22
N SER A 313 -1.36 5.08 -17.17
CA SER A 313 -2.50 4.95 -18.08
C SER A 313 -2.17 4.07 -19.29
N GLY A 314 -3.19 3.73 -20.08
CA GLY A 314 -3.00 3.00 -21.34
C GLY A 314 -2.28 3.85 -22.42
N PRO A 315 -2.16 3.34 -23.65
CA PRO A 315 -1.55 4.07 -24.76
C PRO A 315 -2.09 5.50 -24.88
N LEU A 316 -1.18 6.49 -24.94
CA LEU A 316 -1.47 7.93 -24.93
C LEU A 316 -2.54 8.34 -25.95
N ALA A 317 -2.50 7.78 -27.17
CA ALA A 317 -3.50 8.07 -28.19
C ALA A 317 -4.93 7.65 -27.79
N ARG A 318 -5.08 6.58 -26.98
CA ARG A 318 -6.37 6.08 -26.51
C ARG A 318 -6.89 6.84 -25.28
N VAL A 319 -5.98 7.23 -24.39
CA VAL A 319 -6.34 7.94 -23.15
C VAL A 319 -6.76 9.39 -23.42
N ALA A 320 -6.22 10.02 -24.48
CA ALA A 320 -6.68 11.33 -24.94
C ALA A 320 -8.14 11.37 -25.37
N ALA A 321 -8.64 10.27 -25.95
CA ALA A 321 -10.05 10.16 -26.31
C ALA A 321 -11.01 10.00 -25.11
N ASN A 322 -10.49 9.56 -23.96
CA ASN A 322 -11.29 9.13 -22.81
C ASN A 322 -11.17 10.04 -21.57
N GLY A 323 -10.41 11.15 -21.66
CA GLY A 323 -10.30 12.11 -20.56
C GLY A 323 -9.51 11.58 -19.35
N ASP A 324 -8.27 11.15 -19.58
CA ASP A 324 -7.41 10.58 -18.53
C ASP A 324 -6.83 11.63 -17.57
N TYR A 325 -6.76 11.25 -16.29
CA TYR A 325 -6.28 12.11 -15.21
C TYR A 325 -4.81 12.56 -15.40
N TYR A 326 -3.89 11.62 -15.69
CA TYR A 326 -2.44 11.87 -15.70
C TYR A 326 -2.00 12.81 -16.82
N TYR A 327 -2.77 12.86 -17.91
CA TYR A 327 -2.45 13.68 -19.08
C TYR A 327 -3.47 14.77 -19.35
N SER A 328 -4.42 14.99 -18.42
CA SER A 328 -5.57 15.88 -18.58
C SER A 328 -5.22 17.29 -19.08
N THR A 329 -4.07 17.85 -18.68
CA THR A 329 -3.61 19.19 -19.09
C THR A 329 -2.92 19.23 -20.46
N VAL A 330 -2.61 18.07 -21.05
CA VAL A 330 -1.88 17.95 -22.33
C VAL A 330 -2.66 17.23 -23.42
N LEU A 331 -3.88 16.75 -23.14
CA LEU A 331 -4.66 15.93 -24.07
C LEU A 331 -4.86 16.60 -25.45
N ASN A 332 -5.17 17.90 -25.47
CA ASN A 332 -5.44 18.63 -26.72
C ASN A 332 -4.23 18.74 -27.66
N ALA A 333 -3.01 18.55 -27.14
CA ALA A 333 -1.77 18.56 -27.91
C ALA A 333 -1.16 17.16 -28.09
N THR A 334 -1.79 16.12 -27.53
CA THR A 334 -1.36 14.72 -27.61
C THR A 334 -2.04 14.04 -28.80
N ARG A 335 -1.27 13.46 -29.73
CA ARG A 335 -1.80 12.86 -30.96
C ARG A 335 -1.41 11.40 -31.13
N ARG A 336 -0.31 10.98 -30.52
CA ARG A 336 0.28 9.64 -30.69
C ARG A 336 1.09 9.26 -29.46
N ASP A 337 1.38 7.96 -29.33
CA ASP A 337 2.11 7.44 -28.18
C ASP A 337 3.54 8.01 -28.04
N GLY A 338 4.18 8.33 -29.17
CA GLY A 338 5.50 8.96 -29.16
C GLY A 338 5.54 10.37 -28.56
N ASP A 339 4.41 11.05 -28.40
CA ASP A 339 4.37 12.37 -27.74
C ASP A 339 4.74 12.28 -26.24
N MET A 340 4.80 11.06 -25.67
CA MET A 340 5.40 10.81 -24.36
C MET A 340 6.81 11.39 -24.23
N TYR A 341 7.64 11.32 -25.28
CA TYR A 341 8.98 11.91 -25.24
C TYR A 341 8.95 13.44 -25.27
N ARG A 342 7.91 14.08 -25.82
CA ARG A 342 7.73 15.54 -25.69
C ARG A 342 7.43 15.91 -24.24
N LEU A 343 6.64 15.08 -23.54
CA LEU A 343 6.34 15.27 -22.12
C LEU A 343 7.61 15.09 -21.28
N VAL A 344 8.35 14.00 -21.49
CA VAL A 344 9.63 13.75 -20.81
C VAL A 344 10.62 14.89 -21.08
N ASP A 345 10.71 15.40 -22.30
CA ASP A 345 11.60 16.51 -22.66
C ASP A 345 11.30 17.78 -21.85
N VAL A 346 10.02 18.15 -21.75
CA VAL A 346 9.60 19.31 -20.95
C VAL A 346 9.87 19.10 -19.48
N LEU A 347 9.57 17.92 -18.94
CA LEU A 347 9.83 17.57 -17.54
C LEU A 347 11.34 17.64 -17.22
N ALA A 348 12.17 17.00 -18.04
CA ALA A 348 13.61 16.94 -17.80
C ALA A 348 14.32 18.28 -18.02
N ARG A 349 14.02 18.99 -19.12
CA ARG A 349 14.82 20.14 -19.55
C ARG A 349 14.22 21.49 -19.19
N LYS A 350 12.90 21.62 -19.20
CA LYS A 350 12.21 22.91 -18.96
C LYS A 350 11.73 23.03 -17.51
N VAL A 351 11.20 21.95 -16.94
CA VAL A 351 10.84 21.86 -15.52
C VAL A 351 12.08 21.56 -14.68
N GLY A 352 12.97 20.69 -15.14
CA GLY A 352 14.18 20.32 -14.38
C GLY A 352 13.87 19.40 -13.21
N VAL A 353 13.05 18.37 -13.45
CA VAL A 353 12.75 17.36 -12.43
C VAL A 353 14.01 16.58 -12.03
N LEU A 354 14.10 16.21 -10.76
CA LEU A 354 15.12 15.32 -10.20
C LEU A 354 14.90 13.86 -10.62
N GLY A 355 13.65 13.49 -10.91
CA GLY A 355 13.28 12.13 -11.28
C GLY A 355 11.83 12.03 -11.73
N ILE A 356 11.53 10.94 -12.44
CA ILE A 356 10.19 10.61 -12.97
C ILE A 356 9.89 9.17 -12.56
N PHE A 357 8.80 8.97 -11.81
CA PHE A 357 8.25 7.63 -11.60
C PHE A 357 7.63 7.15 -12.91
N SER A 358 8.09 6.00 -13.37
CA SER A 358 7.73 5.41 -14.65
C SER A 358 7.39 3.94 -14.42
N ASP A 359 6.19 3.53 -14.85
CA ASP A 359 5.78 2.12 -14.81
C ASP A 359 6.62 1.30 -15.81
N TRP A 360 7.24 1.96 -16.80
CA TRP A 360 8.10 1.39 -17.84
C TRP A 360 9.46 2.09 -17.88
N SER A 361 10.35 1.74 -16.94
CA SER A 361 11.66 2.39 -16.73
C SER A 361 12.51 2.61 -18.00
N ALA A 362 12.34 1.79 -19.04
CA ALA A 362 13.03 1.93 -20.31
C ALA A 362 12.79 3.30 -21.00
N THR A 363 11.58 3.87 -20.91
CA THR A 363 11.24 5.14 -21.58
C THR A 363 12.12 6.28 -21.05
N VAL A 364 12.11 6.49 -19.73
CA VAL A 364 12.88 7.56 -19.09
C VAL A 364 14.40 7.30 -19.18
N THR A 365 14.81 6.02 -19.09
CA THR A 365 16.22 5.63 -19.19
C THR A 365 16.76 5.87 -20.61
N PHE A 366 15.99 5.53 -21.64
CA PHE A 366 16.36 5.78 -23.03
C PHE A 366 16.55 7.28 -23.28
N TYR A 367 15.60 8.11 -22.85
CA TYR A 367 15.71 9.56 -22.96
C TYR A 367 16.95 10.08 -22.21
N ALA A 368 17.14 9.70 -20.95
CA ALA A 368 18.27 10.15 -20.14
C ALA A 368 19.62 9.83 -20.80
N ASN A 369 19.78 8.62 -21.35
CA ASN A 369 20.98 8.22 -22.07
C ASN A 369 21.20 9.01 -23.37
N CYS A 370 20.14 9.28 -24.15
CA CYS A 370 20.25 10.08 -25.37
C CYS A 370 20.66 11.53 -25.12
N PHE A 371 20.30 12.08 -23.96
CA PHE A 371 20.56 13.48 -23.61
C PHE A 371 21.68 13.67 -22.58
N GLY A 372 22.36 12.60 -22.15
CA GLY A 372 23.48 12.67 -21.20
C GLY A 372 23.08 13.14 -19.81
N LEU A 373 21.93 12.68 -19.31
CA LEU A 373 21.37 13.05 -18.01
C LEU A 373 21.63 12.02 -16.89
N SER A 374 22.37 10.93 -17.21
CA SER A 374 22.67 9.81 -16.32
C SER A 374 23.96 9.96 -15.53
#